data_AF-A0A258NQ20-F1
#
_entry.id   AF-A0A258NQ20-F1
#
_cell.length_a   1.000
_cell.length_b   1.000
_cell.length_c   1.000
_cell.angle_alpha   90.00
_cell.angle_beta   90.00
_cell.angle_gamma   90.00
#
_symmetry.space_group_name_H-M   'P 1'
#
loop_
_entity.id
_entity.type
_entity.pdbx_description
1 polymer ?
#
loop_
_entity_poly.entity_id
_entity_poly.type
_entity_poly.pdbx_seq_one_letter_code
_entity_poly.pdbx_strand_id
1 'polypeptide(L)'
;MKTRHAIAAVLALFACATFAHADARSTMEYFCPADTPAPAWKKQCFDGPPSKQRVTVFISPAGQDSGRPGNFYIGLRTDGNVRGLFDGSQWVGTEGGLFPPAATVQDLNTQSFVVIQDFLICGMAGYGKHELWAGYGALDAEKEALVENYHRAANPNHTPQYMRQVYMQNDMTRGEKAWNVLKFDCEKFVDTP
;
A
#
# COMPACT_ATOMS: atom_id res chain seq x y z
N MET A 1 20.80 -55.10 40.22
CA MET A 1 20.46 -55.09 38.77
C MET A 1 19.20 -54.26 38.54
N LYS A 2 19.32 -53.26 37.66
CA LYS A 2 18.27 -52.50 36.93
C LYS A 2 17.31 -51.57 37.70
N THR A 3 17.77 -50.36 37.98
CA THR A 3 16.94 -49.15 38.06
C THR A 3 16.64 -48.64 36.64
N ARG A 4 15.37 -48.70 36.22
CA ARG A 4 14.90 -48.12 34.95
C ARG A 4 14.75 -46.61 35.12
N HIS A 5 15.57 -45.85 34.40
CA HIS A 5 15.48 -44.39 34.34
C HIS A 5 14.37 -44.02 33.35
N ALA A 6 13.40 -43.24 33.81
CA ALA A 6 12.41 -42.60 32.96
C ALA A 6 13.10 -41.46 32.18
N ILE A 7 13.14 -41.58 30.86
CA ILE A 7 13.59 -40.50 29.97
C ILE A 7 12.40 -39.57 29.78
N ALA A 8 12.48 -38.36 30.34
CA ALA A 8 11.56 -37.28 30.03
C ALA A 8 11.80 -36.81 28.59
N ALA A 9 10.86 -37.10 27.70
CA ALA A 9 10.85 -36.55 26.35
C ALA A 9 10.36 -35.09 26.44
N VAL A 10 11.29 -34.14 26.31
CA VAL A 10 10.97 -32.74 26.05
C VAL A 10 10.46 -32.66 24.61
N LEU A 11 9.15 -32.58 24.45
CA LEU A 11 8.54 -32.17 23.19
C LEU A 11 8.90 -30.70 22.96
N ALA A 12 9.89 -30.46 22.10
CA ALA A 12 10.08 -29.18 21.47
C ALA A 12 8.89 -28.92 20.54
N LEU A 13 7.92 -28.13 21.02
CA LEU A 13 6.93 -27.49 20.17
C LEU A 13 7.68 -26.56 19.22
N PHE A 14 7.91 -27.04 17.99
CA PHE A 14 8.17 -26.18 16.85
C PHE A 14 6.93 -25.29 16.69
N ALA A 15 6.95 -24.12 17.30
CA ALA A 15 6.09 -23.02 16.91
C ALA A 15 6.48 -22.69 15.47
N CYS A 16 5.72 -23.22 14.51
CA CYS A 16 5.75 -22.78 13.14
C CYS A 16 5.21 -21.35 13.16
N ALA A 17 6.07 -20.37 13.43
CA ALA A 17 5.76 -18.98 13.20
C ALA A 17 5.44 -18.87 11.71
N THR A 18 4.15 -18.79 11.38
CA THR A 18 3.71 -18.45 10.05
C THR A 18 4.24 -17.04 9.79
N PHE A 19 5.34 -16.92 9.07
CA PHE A 19 5.78 -15.64 8.55
C PHE A 19 4.66 -15.18 7.62
N ALA A 20 3.81 -14.27 8.11
CA ALA A 20 2.83 -13.62 7.26
C ALA A 20 3.60 -12.93 6.14
N HIS A 21 3.39 -13.39 4.91
CA HIS A 21 3.96 -12.77 3.73
C HIS A 21 3.35 -11.38 3.57
N ALA A 22 4.16 -10.42 3.13
CA ALA A 22 3.64 -9.11 2.77
C ALA A 22 2.76 -9.22 1.52
N ASP A 23 1.64 -8.50 1.53
CA ASP A 23 0.80 -8.35 0.35
C ASP A 23 0.10 -6.99 0.31
N ALA A 24 -0.35 -6.62 -0.88
CA ALA A 24 -1.34 -5.58 -1.04
C ALA A 24 -2.39 -6.04 -2.04
N ARG A 25 -3.61 -5.59 -1.84
CA ARG A 25 -4.77 -5.90 -2.70
C ARG A 25 -5.72 -4.72 -2.76
N SER A 26 -6.63 -4.74 -3.72
CA SER A 26 -7.71 -3.76 -3.78
C SER A 26 -9.07 -4.42 -3.90
N THR A 27 -10.10 -3.70 -3.45
CA THR A 27 -11.49 -3.95 -3.81
C THR A 27 -12.01 -2.76 -4.60
N MET A 28 -12.91 -3.03 -5.53
CA MET A 28 -13.59 -2.02 -6.31
C MET A 28 -15.10 -2.30 -6.28
N GLU A 29 -15.84 -1.33 -5.77
CA GLU A 29 -17.29 -1.34 -5.68
C GLU A 29 -17.86 -0.28 -6.62
N TYR A 30 -18.95 -0.62 -7.30
CA TYR A 30 -19.66 0.31 -8.18
C TYR A 30 -20.99 0.66 -7.53
N PHE A 31 -21.40 1.92 -7.65
CA PHE A 31 -22.67 2.40 -7.11
C PHE A 31 -23.52 2.99 -8.24
N CYS A 32 -24.81 2.73 -8.13
CA CYS A 32 -25.86 3.18 -9.01
C CYS A 32 -26.44 4.52 -8.55
N PRO A 33 -27.24 5.18 -9.39
CA PRO A 33 -28.04 6.33 -8.94
C PRO A 33 -28.78 6.00 -7.63
N ALA A 34 -28.85 6.97 -6.71
CA ALA A 34 -29.32 6.81 -5.32
C ALA A 34 -28.42 5.95 -4.39
N ASP A 35 -27.12 5.84 -4.70
CA ASP A 35 -26.10 5.18 -3.86
C ASP A 35 -26.38 3.69 -3.57
N THR A 36 -27.15 3.04 -4.44
CA THR A 36 -27.40 1.60 -4.34
C THR A 36 -26.18 0.83 -4.90
N PRO A 37 -25.64 -0.18 -4.18
CA PRO A 37 -24.53 -0.98 -4.69
C PRO A 37 -24.93 -1.72 -5.97
N ALA A 38 -24.11 -1.63 -7.01
CA ALA A 38 -24.30 -2.43 -8.20
C ALA A 38 -24.07 -3.93 -7.87
N PRO A 39 -24.83 -4.86 -8.46
CA PRO A 39 -24.59 -6.29 -8.26
C PRO A 39 -23.15 -6.67 -8.63
N ALA A 40 -22.44 -7.34 -7.72
CA ALA A 40 -21.03 -7.67 -7.86
C ALA A 40 -20.70 -8.47 -9.14
N TRP A 41 -21.66 -9.25 -9.65
CA TRP A 41 -21.53 -10.06 -10.86
C TRP A 41 -21.73 -9.28 -12.16
N LYS A 42 -22.30 -8.07 -12.11
CA LYS A 42 -22.70 -7.32 -13.31
C LYS A 42 -21.86 -6.07 -13.58
N LYS A 43 -21.15 -5.53 -12.56
CA LYS A 43 -20.38 -4.27 -12.65
C LYS A 43 -21.15 -3.10 -13.34
N GLN A 44 -22.47 -3.16 -13.32
CA GLN A 44 -23.38 -2.24 -14.01
C GLN A 44 -24.70 -2.17 -13.23
N CYS A 45 -25.43 -1.08 -13.41
CA CYS A 45 -26.74 -0.90 -12.80
C CYS A 45 -27.82 -1.56 -13.67
N PHE A 46 -29.00 -1.75 -13.09
CA PHE A 46 -30.15 -2.22 -13.87
C PHE A 46 -30.56 -1.21 -14.95
N ASP A 47 -30.46 0.09 -14.63
CA ASP A 47 -30.95 1.19 -15.46
C ASP A 47 -29.84 2.00 -16.17
N GLY A 48 -28.60 1.50 -16.20
CA GLY A 48 -27.50 2.21 -16.87
C GLY A 48 -26.09 1.94 -16.32
N PRO A 49 -25.09 2.73 -16.74
CA PRO A 49 -23.74 2.64 -16.18
C PRO A 49 -23.73 3.12 -14.72
N PRO A 50 -22.76 2.67 -13.91
CA PRO A 50 -22.57 3.17 -12.56
C PRO A 50 -22.21 4.67 -12.58
N SER A 51 -22.69 5.42 -11.59
CA SER A 51 -22.40 6.85 -11.46
C SER A 51 -21.21 7.12 -10.54
N LYS A 52 -20.87 6.17 -9.65
CA LYS A 52 -19.80 6.30 -8.67
C LYS A 52 -19.07 4.98 -8.46
N GLN A 53 -17.86 5.07 -7.94
CA GLN A 53 -17.07 3.93 -7.51
C GLN A 53 -16.46 4.18 -6.13
N ARG A 54 -16.17 3.10 -5.42
CA ARG A 54 -15.28 3.08 -4.27
C ARG A 54 -14.14 2.12 -4.56
N VAL A 55 -12.91 2.60 -4.42
CA VAL A 55 -11.71 1.76 -4.49
C VAL A 55 -11.04 1.79 -3.13
N THR A 56 -10.90 0.62 -2.53
CA THR A 56 -10.22 0.45 -1.24
C THR A 56 -8.98 -0.40 -1.44
N VAL A 57 -7.84 0.11 -1.00
CA VAL A 57 -6.55 -0.58 -1.03
C VAL A 57 -6.26 -1.10 0.36
N PHE A 58 -5.86 -2.36 0.46
CA PHE A 58 -5.40 -3.00 1.69
C PHE A 58 -3.92 -3.30 1.54
N ILE A 59 -3.12 -2.97 2.56
CA ILE A 59 -1.69 -3.24 2.59
C ILE A 59 -1.40 -3.96 3.90
N SER A 60 -0.81 -5.15 3.80
CA SER A 60 -0.44 -6.01 4.91
C SER A 60 1.08 -6.16 4.93
N PRO A 61 1.79 -5.48 5.85
CA PRO A 61 3.24 -5.64 6.00
C PRO A 61 3.63 -7.07 6.37
N ALA A 62 4.85 -7.47 5.98
CA ALA A 62 5.40 -8.76 6.40
C ALA A 62 5.49 -8.82 7.93
N GLY A 63 5.33 -10.01 8.50
CA GLY A 63 5.37 -10.18 9.96
C GLY A 63 6.66 -9.67 10.62
N GLN A 64 7.79 -9.71 9.92
CA GLN A 64 9.08 -9.19 10.39
C GLN A 64 9.16 -7.65 10.45
N ASP A 65 8.31 -6.96 9.69
CA ASP A 65 8.23 -5.49 9.63
C ASP A 65 7.11 -4.94 10.52
N SER A 66 6.19 -5.81 10.98
CA SER A 66 5.10 -5.42 11.87
C SER A 66 5.65 -4.88 13.20
N GLY A 67 5.01 -3.86 13.78
CA GLY A 67 5.52 -3.20 14.99
C GLY A 67 6.52 -2.07 14.72
N ARG A 68 7.06 -1.96 13.50
CA ARG A 68 8.08 -0.94 13.18
C ARG A 68 7.46 0.37 12.71
N PRO A 69 8.11 1.52 12.92
CA PRO A 69 7.75 2.74 12.23
C PRO A 69 7.85 2.56 10.72
N GLY A 70 6.94 3.18 9.97
CA GLY A 70 6.91 3.00 8.53
C GLY A 70 5.96 3.93 7.80
N ASN A 71 6.02 3.83 6.48
CA ASN A 71 5.18 4.56 5.55
C ASN A 71 4.42 3.60 4.64
N PHE A 72 3.17 3.94 4.35
CA PHE A 72 2.39 3.33 3.28
C PHE A 72 2.40 4.24 2.06
N TYR A 73 2.43 3.66 0.87
CA TYR A 73 2.49 4.38 -0.39
C TYR A 73 1.44 3.82 -1.34
N ILE A 74 0.72 4.70 -2.03
CA ILE A 74 -0.22 4.31 -3.07
C ILE A 74 -0.01 5.24 -4.26
N GLY A 75 0.13 4.66 -5.45
CA GLY A 75 0.45 5.39 -6.67
C GLY A 75 -0.35 4.90 -7.86
N LEU A 76 -0.66 5.83 -8.76
CA LEU A 76 -1.29 5.58 -10.04
C LEU A 76 -0.21 5.65 -11.13
N ARG A 77 -0.12 4.61 -11.95
CA ARG A 77 0.68 4.61 -13.16
C ARG A 77 -0.22 4.58 -14.39
N THR A 78 0.17 5.30 -15.42
CA THR A 78 -0.48 5.28 -16.74
C THR A 78 0.60 4.99 -17.78
N ASP A 79 0.38 3.95 -18.58
CA ASP A 79 1.34 3.49 -19.59
C ASP A 79 2.76 3.31 -19.02
N GLY A 80 2.83 2.73 -17.82
CA GLY A 80 4.09 2.45 -17.11
C GLY A 80 4.71 3.63 -16.36
N ASN A 81 4.19 4.86 -16.48
CA ASN A 81 4.73 6.05 -15.82
C ASN A 81 3.91 6.44 -14.60
N VAL A 82 4.54 6.82 -13.49
CA VAL A 82 3.83 7.35 -12.31
C VAL A 82 3.17 8.68 -12.68
N ARG A 83 1.86 8.78 -12.46
CA ARG A 83 1.05 9.97 -12.75
C ARG A 83 0.57 10.68 -11.50
N GLY A 84 0.33 9.93 -10.44
CA GLY A 84 -0.13 10.50 -9.18
C GLY A 84 0.20 9.60 -8.00
N LEU A 85 0.27 10.22 -6.84
CA LEU A 85 0.49 9.59 -5.55
C LEU A 85 -0.64 10.00 -4.62
N PHE A 86 -1.15 9.07 -3.82
CA PHE A 86 -2.18 9.36 -2.84
C PHE A 86 -1.52 9.69 -1.49
N ASP A 87 -1.74 10.91 -1.00
CA ASP A 87 -1.10 11.43 0.22
C ASP A 87 -1.86 11.09 1.51
N GLY A 88 -2.88 10.23 1.41
CA GLY A 88 -3.78 9.88 2.52
C GLY A 88 -5.10 10.65 2.48
N SER A 89 -5.16 11.75 1.71
CA SER A 89 -6.35 12.58 1.56
C SER A 89 -6.76 12.81 0.11
N GLN A 90 -5.80 12.98 -0.78
CA GLN A 90 -6.03 13.33 -2.18
C GLN A 90 -4.93 12.77 -3.08
N TRP A 91 -5.18 12.86 -4.38
CA TRP A 91 -4.20 12.54 -5.41
C TRP A 91 -3.37 13.78 -5.75
N VAL A 92 -2.04 13.65 -5.63
CA VAL A 92 -1.09 14.71 -5.97
C VAL A 92 -0.19 14.25 -7.11
N GLY A 93 0.29 15.22 -7.89
CA GLY A 93 1.28 14.97 -8.94
C GLY A 93 2.63 14.52 -8.38
N THR A 94 3.49 14.03 -9.26
CA THR A 94 4.88 13.65 -8.93
C THR A 94 5.84 14.71 -9.45
N GLU A 95 6.58 15.37 -8.56
CA GLU A 95 7.67 16.29 -8.91
C GLU A 95 9.08 15.64 -8.79
N GLY A 96 9.12 14.31 -8.68
CA GLY A 96 10.33 13.58 -8.34
C GLY A 96 10.68 13.66 -6.85
N GLY A 97 11.72 12.93 -6.42
CA GLY A 97 12.14 12.90 -5.02
C GLY A 97 11.32 11.94 -4.15
N LEU A 98 10.96 12.39 -2.94
CA LEU A 98 10.23 11.58 -1.98
C LEU A 98 8.74 11.50 -2.36
N PHE A 99 8.20 10.30 -2.33
CA PHE A 99 6.78 10.08 -2.49
C PHE A 99 6.07 10.49 -1.20
N PRO A 100 4.99 11.30 -1.28
CA PRO A 100 4.13 11.52 -0.14
C PRO A 100 3.54 10.18 0.30
N PRO A 101 3.66 9.81 1.58
CA PRO A 101 3.06 8.58 2.07
C PRO A 101 1.55 8.75 2.19
N ALA A 102 0.79 7.68 1.90
CA ALA A 102 -0.62 7.58 2.22
C ALA A 102 -0.89 7.57 3.74
N ALA A 103 0.09 7.09 4.51
CA ALA A 103 0.15 7.25 5.96
C ALA A 103 1.58 7.03 6.46
N THR A 104 1.95 7.75 7.52
CA THR A 104 3.14 7.47 8.34
C THR A 104 2.68 6.95 9.69
N VAL A 105 3.20 5.81 10.12
CA VAL A 105 2.82 5.15 11.37
C VAL A 105 4.04 4.86 12.23
N GLN A 106 3.86 4.82 13.54
CA GLN A 106 4.89 4.33 14.47
C GLN A 106 4.90 2.80 14.58
N ASP A 107 3.79 2.17 14.17
CA ASP A 107 3.59 0.73 14.25
C ASP A 107 2.91 0.25 12.96
N LEU A 108 3.70 -0.42 12.12
CA LEU A 108 3.23 -1.04 10.89
C LEU A 108 2.30 -2.21 11.19
N ASN A 109 1.05 -2.02 10.78
CA ASN A 109 -0.02 -2.99 10.84
C ASN A 109 -0.75 -3.04 9.50
N THR A 110 -1.65 -4.01 9.31
CA THR A 110 -2.51 -3.98 8.13
C THR A 110 -3.34 -2.70 8.12
N GLN A 111 -3.34 -1.99 7.00
CA GLN A 111 -4.06 -0.74 6.80
C GLN A 111 -4.97 -0.83 5.58
N SER A 112 -6.06 -0.07 5.61
CA SER A 112 -6.98 0.10 4.49
C SER A 112 -7.13 1.57 4.13
N PHE A 113 -7.08 1.88 2.83
CA PHE A 113 -7.17 3.23 2.30
C PHE A 113 -8.28 3.30 1.28
N VAL A 114 -9.27 4.18 1.49
CA VAL A 114 -10.25 4.52 0.46
C VAL A 114 -9.63 5.59 -0.42
N VAL A 115 -9.22 5.21 -1.64
CA VAL A 115 -8.45 6.08 -2.54
C VAL A 115 -9.30 6.68 -3.66
N ILE A 116 -10.48 6.12 -3.89
CA ILE A 116 -11.53 6.67 -4.75
C ILE A 116 -12.84 6.53 -3.99
N GLN A 117 -13.62 7.59 -3.96
CA GLN A 117 -14.94 7.61 -3.36
C GLN A 117 -15.81 8.62 -4.08
N ASP A 118 -17.04 8.23 -4.42
CA ASP A 118 -18.07 9.10 -4.98
C ASP A 118 -17.79 9.66 -6.39
N PHE A 119 -16.80 9.13 -7.11
CA PHE A 119 -16.57 9.40 -8.53
C PHE A 119 -16.05 8.15 -9.26
N LEU A 120 -16.08 8.18 -10.61
CA LEU A 120 -15.54 7.11 -11.45
C LEU A 120 -14.03 7.26 -11.59
N ILE A 121 -13.27 6.18 -11.38
CA ILE A 121 -11.80 6.21 -11.41
C ILE A 121 -11.25 6.75 -12.75
N CYS A 122 -11.91 6.44 -13.87
CA CYS A 122 -11.51 6.93 -15.19
C CYS A 122 -11.72 8.43 -15.40
N GLY A 123 -12.67 9.04 -14.70
CA GLY A 123 -12.83 10.51 -14.72
C GLY A 123 -11.63 11.23 -14.10
N MET A 124 -10.96 10.58 -13.14
CA MET A 124 -9.75 11.11 -12.49
C MET A 124 -8.47 10.69 -13.22
N ALA A 125 -8.37 9.42 -13.63
CA ALA A 125 -7.16 8.85 -14.21
C ALA A 125 -6.89 9.33 -15.66
N GLY A 126 -7.93 9.77 -16.37
CA GLY A 126 -7.84 10.11 -17.79
C GLY A 126 -7.74 8.86 -18.68
N TYR A 127 -7.43 9.06 -19.96
CA TYR A 127 -7.38 7.97 -20.94
C TYR A 127 -6.12 7.10 -20.81
N GLY A 128 -6.25 5.82 -21.15
CA GLY A 128 -5.12 4.89 -21.28
C GLY A 128 -5.18 3.70 -20.33
N LYS A 129 -4.08 2.94 -20.29
CA LYS A 129 -3.94 1.76 -19.43
C LYS A 129 -3.34 2.16 -18.11
N HIS A 130 -4.10 1.91 -17.05
CA HIS A 130 -3.77 2.34 -15.71
C HIS A 130 -3.47 1.18 -14.79
N GLU A 131 -2.58 1.44 -13.85
CA GLU A 131 -2.20 0.52 -12.79
C GLU A 131 -2.20 1.25 -11.46
N LEU A 132 -2.93 0.71 -10.49
CA LEU A 132 -2.83 1.13 -9.10
C LEU A 132 -1.76 0.26 -8.42
N TRP A 133 -0.77 0.92 -7.84
CA TRP A 133 0.30 0.28 -7.08
C TRP A 133 0.20 0.68 -5.61
N ALA A 134 0.45 -0.27 -4.73
CA ALA A 134 0.44 -0.06 -3.30
C ALA A 134 1.63 -0.77 -2.66
N GLY A 135 2.22 -0.14 -1.65
CA GLY A 135 3.41 -0.67 -1.00
C GLY A 135 3.64 -0.04 0.36
N TYR A 136 4.67 -0.52 1.05
CA TYR A 136 5.09 0.04 2.32
C TYR A 136 6.61 0.03 2.45
N GLY A 137 7.11 0.90 3.31
CA GLY A 137 8.49 0.94 3.74
C GLY A 137 8.56 0.90 5.26
N ALA A 138 9.40 0.02 5.80
CA ALA A 138 9.68 -0.06 7.22
C ALA A 138 11.00 0.63 7.53
N LEU A 139 11.07 1.28 8.69
CA LEU A 139 12.31 1.79 9.24
C LEU A 139 12.90 0.75 10.17
N ASP A 140 14.07 0.21 9.81
CA ASP A 140 14.81 -0.68 10.69
C ASP A 140 15.52 0.11 11.80
N ALA A 141 15.85 -0.58 12.89
CA ALA A 141 16.47 0.02 14.06
C ALA A 141 17.88 0.56 13.80
N GLU A 142 18.61 -0.02 12.83
CA GLU A 142 19.94 0.44 12.47
C GLU A 142 19.85 1.81 11.78
N LYS A 143 18.92 1.97 10.83
CA LYS A 143 18.68 3.25 10.14
C LYS A 143 18.13 4.29 11.09
N GLU A 144 17.28 3.92 12.03
CA GLU A 144 16.85 4.86 13.07
C GLU A 144 18.02 5.35 13.92
N ALA A 145 18.87 4.43 14.39
CA ALA A 145 20.08 4.79 15.14
C ALA A 145 21.02 5.69 14.31
N LEU A 146 21.12 5.48 12.99
CA LEU A 146 21.88 6.35 12.10
C LEU A 146 21.28 7.76 12.02
N VAL A 147 19.95 7.88 11.95
CA VAL A 147 19.27 9.18 11.93
C VAL A 147 19.49 9.94 13.24
N GLU A 148 19.30 9.26 14.37
CA GLU A 148 19.40 9.87 15.69
C GLU A 148 20.82 10.34 16.01
N ASN A 149 21.82 9.49 15.74
CA ASN A 149 23.19 9.72 16.20
C ASN A 149 24.09 10.40 15.16
N TYR A 150 23.80 10.25 13.86
CA TYR A 150 24.76 10.62 12.81
C TYR A 150 24.20 11.56 11.73
N HIS A 151 22.89 11.80 11.64
CA HIS A 151 22.37 12.59 10.52
C HIS A 151 22.92 14.02 10.48
N ARG A 152 23.13 14.68 11.64
CA ARG A 152 23.63 16.07 11.65
C ARG A 152 25.04 16.19 11.09
N ALA A 153 25.87 15.16 11.26
CA ALA A 153 27.24 15.14 10.75
C ALA A 153 27.28 14.76 9.25
N ALA A 154 26.45 13.80 8.83
CA ALA A 154 26.46 13.26 7.47
C ALA A 154 25.57 14.04 6.49
N ASN A 155 24.45 14.61 6.95
CA ASN A 155 23.42 15.24 6.14
C ASN A 155 22.88 16.52 6.82
N PRO A 156 23.72 17.55 7.05
CA PRO A 156 23.36 18.73 7.84
C PRO A 156 22.20 19.55 7.25
N ASN A 157 21.95 19.43 5.95
CA ASN A 157 20.95 20.22 5.23
C ASN A 157 19.55 19.56 5.20
N HIS A 158 19.40 18.35 5.75
CA HIS A 158 18.14 17.62 5.75
C HIS A 158 17.68 17.35 7.17
N THR A 159 16.36 17.38 7.38
CA THR A 159 15.80 17.09 8.70
C THR A 159 15.91 15.59 9.02
N PRO A 160 15.94 15.19 10.31
CA PRO A 160 15.86 13.78 10.68
C PRO A 160 14.67 13.07 10.03
N GLN A 161 13.51 13.75 9.99
CA GLN A 161 12.28 13.21 9.42
C GLN A 161 12.41 12.94 7.92
N TYR A 162 13.06 13.84 7.18
CA TYR A 162 13.35 13.62 5.76
C TYR A 162 14.20 12.36 5.57
N MET A 163 15.24 12.16 6.39
CA MET A 163 16.11 10.99 6.29
C MET A 163 15.37 9.68 6.60
N ARG A 164 14.46 9.67 7.59
CA ARG A 164 13.60 8.49 7.85
C ARG A 164 12.74 8.14 6.65
N GLN A 165 12.14 9.14 6.01
CA GLN A 165 11.32 8.94 4.81
C GLN A 165 12.15 8.40 3.64
N VAL A 166 13.40 8.88 3.46
CA VAL A 166 14.35 8.33 2.49
C VAL A 166 14.60 6.85 2.75
N TYR A 167 14.87 6.46 3.99
CA TYR A 167 15.11 5.05 4.32
C TYR A 167 13.88 4.17 4.09
N MET A 168 12.69 4.61 4.52
CA MET A 168 11.44 3.88 4.29
C MET A 168 11.12 3.74 2.79
N GLN A 169 11.28 4.81 1.99
CA GLN A 169 11.05 4.71 0.55
C GLN A 169 12.09 3.82 -0.15
N ASN A 170 13.34 3.85 0.30
CA ASN A 170 14.37 2.93 -0.19
C ASN A 170 14.07 1.48 0.18
N ASP A 171 13.58 1.21 1.39
CA ASP A 171 13.13 -0.13 1.81
C ASP A 171 11.98 -0.62 0.93
N MET A 172 10.99 0.23 0.65
CA MET A 172 9.90 -0.12 -0.27
C MET A 172 10.42 -0.46 -1.67
N THR A 173 11.24 0.42 -2.25
CA THR A 173 11.67 0.31 -3.66
C THR A 173 12.70 -0.78 -3.89
N ARG A 174 13.71 -0.88 -3.01
CA ARG A 174 14.79 -1.89 -3.12
C ARG A 174 14.42 -3.23 -2.50
N GLY A 175 13.52 -3.23 -1.52
CA GLY A 175 12.98 -4.45 -0.93
C GLY A 175 11.82 -5.04 -1.71
N GLU A 176 11.45 -4.45 -2.86
CA GLU A 176 10.36 -4.90 -3.73
C GLU A 176 9.01 -5.02 -3.00
N LYS A 177 8.77 -4.15 -2.00
CA LYS A 177 7.56 -4.15 -1.16
C LYS A 177 6.45 -3.30 -1.76
N ALA A 178 6.21 -3.46 -3.06
CA ALA A 178 5.16 -2.78 -3.80
C ALA A 178 4.52 -3.71 -4.84
N TRP A 179 3.20 -3.71 -4.89
CA TRP A 179 2.41 -4.60 -5.74
C TRP A 179 1.47 -3.81 -6.61
N ASN A 180 1.25 -4.30 -7.83
CA ASN A 180 0.12 -3.87 -8.64
C ASN A 180 -1.16 -4.48 -8.05
N VAL A 181 -2.03 -3.64 -7.52
CA VAL A 181 -3.26 -4.06 -6.83
C VAL A 181 -4.50 -3.92 -7.69
N LEU A 182 -4.44 -3.17 -8.80
CA LEU A 182 -5.54 -3.00 -9.75
C LEU A 182 -4.99 -2.61 -11.12
N LYS A 183 -5.48 -3.29 -12.17
CA LYS A 183 -5.29 -2.88 -13.57
C LYS A 183 -6.65 -2.50 -14.14
N PHE A 184 -6.72 -1.37 -14.84
CA PHE A 184 -7.94 -0.91 -15.49
C PHE A 184 -7.61 -0.14 -16.76
N ASP A 185 -8.50 -0.21 -17.74
CA ASP A 185 -8.38 0.52 -18.99
C ASP A 185 -9.49 1.58 -19.03
N CYS A 186 -9.08 2.82 -19.27
CA CYS A 186 -10.00 3.93 -19.44
C CYS A 186 -10.08 4.26 -20.92
N GLU A 187 -11.00 3.59 -21.59
CA GLU A 187 -11.31 3.83 -22.98
C GLU A 187 -11.83 5.27 -23.16
N LYS A 188 -11.63 5.79 -24.37
CA LYS A 188 -12.25 7.06 -24.74
C LYS A 188 -13.75 6.91 -24.57
N PHE A 189 -14.39 7.72 -23.73
CA PHE A 189 -15.82 7.96 -23.92
C PHE A 189 -15.93 8.49 -25.34
N VAL A 190 -16.40 7.66 -26.25
CA VAL A 190 -16.86 8.15 -27.54
C VAL A 190 -18.01 9.05 -27.15
N ASP A 191 -17.81 10.36 -27.28
CA ASP A 191 -18.91 11.31 -27.33
C ASP A 191 -19.84 10.81 -28.42
N THR A 192 -20.84 10.02 -28.03
CA THR A 192 -21.95 9.69 -28.91
C THR A 192 -22.67 11.03 -29.12
N PRO A 193 -22.74 11.54 -30.36
CA PRO A 193 -23.36 12.82 -30.67
C PRO A 193 -24.84 12.86 -30.26
#